data_AF-A0A165ISJ3-F1
#
_entry.id   AF-A0A165ISJ3-F1
#
_cell.length_a   1.000
_cell.length_b   1.000
_cell.length_c   1.000
_cell.angle_alpha   90.00
_cell.angle_beta   90.00
_cell.angle_gamma   90.00
#
_symmetry.space_group_name_H-M   'P 1'
#
loop_
_entity.id
_entity.type
_entity.pdbx_description
1 polymer ?
#
loop_
_entity_poly.entity_id
_entity_poly.type
_entity_poly.pdbx_seq_one_letter_code
_entity_poly.pdbx_strand_id
1 'polypeptide(L)'
;MKKKYSTVAHISIVSQKPFGDLLDRNPSFEIASKIRSELIFTFDSNDNQTSTSGGALHRPSDAAYAHDPEHASTNSASSCNAENSTAAKDARDPKHEYTYRVSICSRPTPLFVSYEYVRETVPAIWDESLSAKTIPTGTSSSHGPDDREEDWVFIEKNDIQTHNAHVHGNEEEKKEEGDHHHHVPAFDYIIHLGAGFPGEYQIETIAWSKGYGGLDVDGKPGPSPARNPETGRPLDDGERLETKLPVADIVEHVKRRARDQLRDDEDDDAMKIKIKTSRDAGRYLCEYIFYNSLRAGVTRLGPELGTSKSLFVHVPREYDDEWIQRGVRVLEWIIEGLVTQLARKEGCNMD
;
A
#
# COMPACT_ATOMS: atom_id res chain seq x y z
N MET A 1 -12.59 -20.47 -16.82
CA MET A 1 -11.44 -20.99 -16.03
C MET A 1 -10.98 -19.89 -15.09
N LYS A 2 -10.86 -20.16 -13.78
CA LYS A 2 -10.37 -19.16 -12.80
C LYS A 2 -8.85 -19.09 -12.89
N LYS A 3 -8.29 -17.91 -13.18
CA LYS A 3 -6.84 -17.68 -13.05
C LYS A 3 -6.55 -17.40 -11.57
N LYS A 4 -5.60 -18.13 -10.99
CA LYS A 4 -5.12 -17.91 -9.61
C LYS A 4 -3.84 -17.11 -9.67
N TYR A 5 -3.81 -16.01 -8.92
CA TYR A 5 -2.62 -15.17 -8.77
C TYR A 5 -2.19 -15.19 -7.31
N SER A 6 -0.87 -15.16 -7.11
CA SER A 6 -0.27 -15.05 -5.77
C SER A 6 0.50 -13.75 -5.70
N THR A 7 0.26 -12.95 -4.66
CA THR A 7 0.97 -11.71 -4.40
C THR A 7 1.55 -11.77 -2.99
N VAL A 8 2.78 -11.29 -2.80
CA VAL A 8 3.42 -11.23 -1.48
C VAL A 8 3.64 -9.76 -1.08
N ALA A 9 3.07 -9.35 0.05
CA ALA A 9 3.24 -8.02 0.61
C ALA A 9 4.08 -8.09 1.89
N HIS A 10 5.12 -7.26 1.96
CA HIS A 10 5.91 -7.06 3.18
C HIS A 10 5.41 -5.85 3.95
N ILE A 11 5.20 -5.99 5.27
CA ILE A 11 4.76 -4.88 6.13
C ILE A 11 5.85 -4.56 7.16
N SER A 12 6.31 -3.32 7.13
CA SER A 12 7.26 -2.75 8.09
C SER A 12 6.57 -1.68 8.93
N ILE A 13 6.78 -1.71 10.24
CA ILE A 13 6.13 -0.83 11.21
C ILE A 13 7.18 0.12 11.78
N VAL A 14 6.87 1.40 11.91
CA VAL A 14 7.79 2.38 12.50
C VAL A 14 7.43 2.64 13.96
N SER A 15 8.40 2.54 14.89
CA SER A 15 8.18 2.79 16.32
C SER A 15 9.18 3.76 16.93
N GLN A 16 8.66 4.81 17.58
CA GLN A 16 9.44 5.84 18.28
C GLN A 16 9.98 5.40 19.64
N LYS A 17 9.60 4.22 20.15
CA LYS A 17 10.02 3.74 21.47
C LYS A 17 10.94 2.51 21.35
N PRO A 18 11.96 2.40 22.23
CA PRO A 18 12.74 1.17 22.34
C PRO A 18 11.85 -0.01 22.75
N PHE A 19 12.22 -1.22 22.29
CA PHE A 19 11.41 -2.43 22.42
C PHE A 19 10.98 -2.76 23.87
N GLY A 20 11.78 -2.37 24.86
CA GLY A 20 11.46 -2.56 26.29
C GLY A 20 10.33 -1.66 26.81
N ASP A 21 10.12 -0.49 26.19
CA ASP A 21 9.12 0.52 26.60
C ASP A 21 7.86 0.49 25.72
N LEU A 22 7.77 -0.49 24.81
CA LEU A 22 6.65 -0.72 23.88
C LEU A 22 5.40 -1.30 24.56
N LEU A 23 5.39 -1.39 25.90
CA LEU A 23 4.16 -1.63 26.66
C LEU A 23 3.13 -0.51 26.50
N ASP A 24 3.55 0.67 26.04
CA ASP A 24 2.66 1.70 25.52
C ASP A 24 2.26 1.36 24.07
N ARG A 25 0.99 1.02 23.87
CA ARG A 25 0.37 0.58 22.60
C ARG A 25 0.73 1.51 21.43
N ASN A 26 1.53 1.03 20.48
CA ASN A 26 1.76 1.71 19.19
C ASN A 26 0.71 1.22 18.17
N PRO A 27 -0.15 2.10 17.62
CA PRO A 27 -1.24 1.67 16.76
C PRO A 27 -0.76 1.01 15.46
N SER A 28 0.34 1.49 14.87
CA SER A 28 0.91 0.87 13.67
C SER A 28 1.38 -0.56 13.93
N PHE A 29 1.91 -0.84 15.13
CA PHE A 29 2.32 -2.19 15.53
C PHE A 29 1.14 -3.11 15.75
N GLU A 30 0.16 -2.66 16.53
CA GLU A 30 -1.06 -3.42 16.81
C GLU A 30 -1.83 -3.74 15.53
N ILE A 31 -1.99 -2.76 14.62
CA ILE A 31 -2.64 -2.95 13.31
C ILE A 31 -1.92 -4.05 12.51
N ALA A 32 -0.61 -3.94 12.35
CA ALA A 32 0.14 -4.90 11.56
C ALA A 32 0.23 -6.29 12.21
N SER A 33 0.23 -6.38 13.54
CA SER A 33 0.23 -7.67 14.25
C SER A 33 -1.10 -8.42 14.13
N LYS A 34 -2.21 -7.69 13.96
CA LYS A 34 -3.57 -8.24 13.84
C LYS A 34 -3.96 -8.58 12.40
N ILE A 35 -3.18 -8.13 11.42
CA ILE A 35 -3.43 -8.52 10.03
C ILE A 35 -3.12 -10.01 9.86
N ARG A 36 -3.94 -10.72 9.09
CA ARG A 36 -3.75 -12.15 8.87
C ARG A 36 -2.51 -12.36 7.99
N SER A 37 -1.71 -13.37 8.30
CA SER A 37 -0.56 -13.77 7.48
C SER A 37 -0.96 -14.21 6.07
N GLU A 38 -2.21 -14.66 5.91
CA GLU A 38 -2.81 -14.92 4.61
C GLU A 38 -4.17 -14.23 4.47
N LEU A 39 -4.32 -13.49 3.37
CA LEU A 39 -5.58 -12.91 2.94
C LEU A 39 -5.94 -13.48 1.57
N ILE A 40 -7.19 -13.89 1.40
CA ILE A 40 -7.71 -14.34 0.11
C ILE A 40 -8.75 -13.33 -0.34
N PHE A 41 -8.51 -12.70 -1.48
CA PHE A 41 -9.44 -11.77 -2.10
C PHE A 41 -10.03 -12.41 -3.36
N THR A 42 -11.35 -12.42 -3.44
CA THR A 42 -12.09 -12.82 -4.64
C THR A 42 -12.64 -11.56 -5.30
N PHE A 43 -12.33 -11.38 -6.58
CA PHE A 43 -12.81 -10.25 -7.36
C PHE A 43 -13.69 -10.71 -8.52
N ASP A 44 -14.86 -10.09 -8.64
CA ASP A 44 -15.60 -10.08 -9.90
C ASP A 44 -15.09 -8.90 -10.74
N SER A 45 -14.62 -9.18 -11.96
CA SER A 45 -14.14 -8.16 -12.89
C SER A 45 -15.21 -7.11 -13.25
N ASN A 46 -16.49 -7.34 -12.92
CA ASN A 46 -17.61 -6.46 -13.23
C ASN A 46 -17.95 -5.42 -12.15
N ASP A 47 -17.25 -5.37 -11.02
CA ASP A 47 -17.47 -4.38 -9.95
C ASP A 47 -17.26 -2.91 -10.39
N ASN A 48 -16.89 -2.68 -11.65
CA ASN A 48 -16.74 -1.35 -12.24
C ASN A 48 -18.04 -0.77 -12.84
N GLN A 49 -19.17 -1.47 -12.78
CA GLN A 49 -20.46 -0.91 -13.18
C GLN A 49 -21.21 -0.35 -11.97
N THR A 50 -21.01 0.94 -11.70
CA THR A 50 -21.95 1.73 -10.92
C THR A 50 -23.31 1.75 -11.63
N SER A 51 -24.20 0.83 -11.26
CA SER A 51 -25.62 0.98 -11.55
C SER A 51 -26.17 2.06 -10.63
N THR A 52 -26.23 3.30 -11.12
CA THR A 52 -27.16 4.30 -10.57
C THR A 52 -28.58 3.91 -10.97
N SER A 53 -29.14 2.89 -10.31
CA SER A 53 -30.59 2.71 -10.28
C SER A 53 -31.13 3.57 -9.14
N GLY A 54 -31.45 4.82 -9.46
CA GLY A 54 -32.20 5.70 -8.58
C GLY A 54 -33.56 5.08 -8.28
N GLY A 55 -33.71 4.54 -7.06
CA GLY A 55 -35.01 4.20 -6.51
C GLY A 55 -35.78 5.47 -6.21
N ALA A 56 -36.74 5.79 -7.07
CA ALA A 56 -37.73 6.83 -6.82
C ALA A 56 -38.58 6.44 -5.60
N LEU A 57 -38.25 7.00 -4.43
CA LEU A 57 -39.14 6.94 -3.26
C LEU A 57 -40.24 7.99 -3.43
N HIS A 58 -41.47 7.49 -3.57
CA HIS A 58 -42.70 8.23 -3.40
C HIS A 58 -42.71 8.97 -2.05
N ARG A 59 -42.86 10.30 -2.09
CA ARG A 59 -43.35 11.10 -0.97
C ARG A 59 -44.88 11.01 -0.93
N PRO A 60 -45.50 10.83 0.25
CA PRO A 60 -46.87 11.29 0.47
C PRO A 60 -46.86 12.79 0.76
N SER A 61 -47.69 13.51 0.02
CA SER A 61 -48.12 14.89 0.27
C SER A 61 -49.22 14.91 1.33
N ASP A 62 -49.17 15.91 2.22
CA ASP A 62 -50.28 16.66 2.87
C ASP A 62 -49.60 17.54 3.96
N ALA A 63 -49.89 18.82 4.23
CA ALA A 63 -51.00 19.70 3.89
C ALA A 63 -50.60 21.20 3.98
N ALA A 64 -51.34 22.01 3.22
CA ALA A 64 -51.84 23.37 3.51
C ALA A 64 -50.85 24.49 3.91
N TYR A 65 -50.67 25.47 3.00
CA TYR A 65 -51.05 26.86 3.29
C TYR A 65 -51.36 27.60 1.98
N ALA A 66 -52.49 28.29 1.96
CA ALA A 66 -53.03 29.03 0.83
C ALA A 66 -52.39 30.41 0.69
N HIS A 67 -52.11 30.83 -0.54
CA HIS A 67 -52.38 32.18 -1.05
C HIS A 67 -52.38 32.15 -2.60
N ASP A 68 -53.42 32.75 -3.16
CA ASP A 68 -53.81 32.83 -4.58
C ASP A 68 -53.36 34.21 -5.16
N PRO A 69 -53.65 34.57 -6.43
CA PRO A 69 -52.82 34.34 -7.62
C PRO A 69 -52.41 35.64 -8.34
N GLU A 70 -51.58 35.54 -9.38
CA GLU A 70 -51.75 36.18 -10.72
C GLU A 70 -50.41 36.24 -11.46
N HIS A 71 -50.28 35.49 -12.56
CA HIS A 71 -50.05 36.04 -13.91
C HIS A 71 -49.83 34.91 -14.91
N ALA A 72 -50.67 34.95 -15.94
CA ALA A 72 -50.63 34.09 -17.11
C ALA A 72 -49.41 34.37 -18.00
N SER A 73 -48.80 33.33 -18.57
CA SER A 73 -48.37 33.38 -19.97
C SER A 73 -48.12 31.97 -20.53
N THR A 74 -48.59 31.84 -21.76
CA THR A 74 -48.73 30.71 -22.69
C THR A 74 -47.43 30.13 -23.25
N ASN A 75 -47.60 28.97 -23.89
CA ASN A 75 -46.82 28.37 -25.00
C ASN A 75 -45.89 27.22 -24.56
N SER A 76 -45.70 26.16 -25.33
CA SER A 76 -46.40 25.54 -26.45
C SER A 76 -45.65 24.23 -26.71
N ALA A 77 -46.38 23.22 -27.20
CA ALA A 77 -45.89 21.89 -27.52
C ALA A 77 -44.56 21.82 -28.30
N SER A 78 -43.75 20.80 -28.01
CA SER A 78 -43.06 20.06 -29.06
C SER A 78 -42.74 18.65 -28.57
N SER A 79 -43.50 17.70 -29.10
CA SER A 79 -43.24 16.27 -29.01
C SER A 79 -42.28 15.90 -30.13
N CYS A 80 -41.20 15.20 -29.81
CA CYS A 80 -40.46 14.40 -30.78
C CYS A 80 -40.14 13.04 -30.14
N ASN A 81 -41.02 12.08 -30.42
CA ASN A 81 -40.67 10.67 -30.46
C ASN A 81 -39.61 10.46 -31.55
N ALA A 82 -38.53 9.77 -31.20
CA ALA A 82 -37.67 9.07 -32.14
C ALA A 82 -37.34 7.70 -31.55
N GLU A 83 -38.18 6.73 -31.90
CA GLU A 83 -37.87 5.31 -31.84
C GLU A 83 -36.87 4.93 -32.94
N ASN A 84 -36.17 3.81 -32.75
CA ASN A 84 -35.16 3.13 -33.57
C ASN A 84 -33.70 3.58 -33.41
N SER A 85 -32.87 2.69 -32.85
CA SER A 85 -31.98 1.87 -33.69
C SER A 85 -31.14 0.88 -32.86
N THR A 86 -31.24 -0.39 -33.26
CA THR A 86 -30.24 -1.46 -33.15
C THR A 86 -29.80 -1.91 -31.76
N ALA A 87 -30.51 -2.93 -31.26
CA ALA A 87 -30.00 -3.95 -30.37
C ALA A 87 -28.75 -4.61 -30.99
N ALA A 88 -27.57 -4.04 -30.70
CA ALA A 88 -26.34 -4.78 -30.75
C ALA A 88 -26.46 -5.89 -29.70
N LYS A 89 -26.35 -7.14 -30.15
CA LYS A 89 -26.23 -8.29 -29.25
C LYS A 89 -24.92 -8.10 -28.49
N ASP A 90 -25.01 -7.63 -27.25
CA ASP A 90 -23.96 -7.69 -26.25
C ASP A 90 -23.52 -9.16 -26.12
N ALA A 91 -22.55 -9.55 -26.93
CA ALA A 91 -21.72 -10.70 -26.65
C ALA A 91 -20.91 -10.33 -25.40
N ARG A 92 -21.53 -10.51 -24.23
CA ARG A 92 -20.86 -10.36 -22.94
C ARG A 92 -19.72 -11.35 -22.94
N ASP A 93 -18.52 -10.81 -23.01
CA ASP A 93 -17.29 -11.57 -22.81
C ASP A 93 -17.43 -12.40 -21.53
N PRO A 94 -17.16 -13.72 -21.54
CA PRO A 94 -17.28 -14.56 -20.36
C PRO A 94 -16.66 -13.91 -19.13
N LYS A 95 -17.47 -13.76 -18.07
CA LYS A 95 -17.07 -13.20 -16.78
C LYS A 95 -15.80 -13.89 -16.28
N HIS A 96 -14.68 -13.17 -16.29
CA HIS A 96 -13.44 -13.65 -15.71
C HIS A 96 -13.43 -13.32 -14.22
N GLU A 97 -13.81 -14.31 -13.41
CA GLU A 97 -13.62 -14.25 -11.97
C GLU A 97 -12.14 -14.46 -11.64
N TYR A 98 -11.54 -13.48 -10.98
CA TYR A 98 -10.15 -13.52 -10.56
C TYR A 98 -10.08 -13.77 -9.05
N THR A 99 -9.22 -14.71 -8.64
CA THR A 99 -8.94 -14.94 -7.22
C THR A 99 -7.48 -14.68 -6.97
N TYR A 100 -7.22 -13.75 -6.05
CA TYR A 100 -5.88 -13.38 -5.61
C TYR A 100 -5.66 -13.92 -4.20
N ARG A 101 -4.60 -14.71 -4.04
CA ARG A 101 -4.08 -15.07 -2.72
C ARG A 101 -2.97 -14.10 -2.39
N VAL A 102 -3.09 -13.44 -1.25
CA VAL A 102 -2.10 -12.50 -0.74
C VAL A 102 -1.42 -13.12 0.47
N SER A 103 -0.11 -13.31 0.38
CA SER A 103 0.73 -13.67 1.52
C SER A 103 1.28 -12.40 2.14
N ILE A 104 1.10 -12.23 3.44
CA ILE A 104 1.58 -11.06 4.18
C ILE A 104 2.75 -11.50 5.05
N CYS A 105 3.89 -10.87 4.83
CA CYS A 105 5.08 -11.03 5.66
C CYS A 105 5.26 -9.77 6.51
N SER A 106 4.91 -9.82 7.79
CA SER A 106 5.22 -8.72 8.71
C SER A 106 6.59 -8.93 9.34
N ARG A 107 7.38 -7.87 9.51
CA ARG A 107 8.58 -7.97 10.35
C ARG A 107 8.16 -8.21 11.81
N PRO A 108 8.83 -9.13 12.53
CA PRO A 108 8.55 -9.36 13.95
C PRO A 108 8.96 -8.17 14.82
N THR A 109 9.95 -7.39 14.36
CA THR A 109 10.47 -6.23 15.08
C THR A 109 10.16 -4.95 14.30
N PRO A 110 9.55 -3.93 14.95
CA PRO A 110 9.39 -2.62 14.35
C PRO A 110 10.73 -2.01 13.91
N LEU A 111 10.70 -1.19 12.88
CA LEU A 111 11.77 -0.27 12.55
C LEU A 111 11.94 0.74 13.68
N PHE A 112 13.14 0.75 14.25
CA PHE A 112 13.52 1.71 15.27
C PHE A 112 13.66 3.10 14.64
N VAL A 113 13.15 4.13 15.32
CA VAL A 113 13.15 5.52 14.86
C VAL A 113 14.54 6.13 15.06
N SER A 114 15.52 5.59 14.34
CA SER A 114 16.92 6.02 14.29
C SER A 114 17.37 6.12 12.84
N TYR A 115 17.98 7.24 12.45
CA TYR A 115 18.41 7.45 11.06
C TYR A 115 19.49 6.45 10.63
N GLU A 116 20.38 6.10 11.55
CA GLU A 116 21.43 5.12 11.32
C GLU A 116 20.83 3.73 11.10
N TYR A 117 19.94 3.29 12.00
CA TYR A 117 19.26 2.00 11.89
C TYR A 117 18.46 1.88 10.59
N VAL A 118 17.69 2.91 10.21
CA VAL A 118 16.89 2.90 8.99
C VAL A 118 17.75 2.79 7.73
N ARG A 119 18.89 3.48 7.69
CA ARG A 119 19.81 3.48 6.54
C ARG A 119 20.34 2.09 6.22
N GLU A 120 20.56 1.28 7.25
CA GLU A 120 21.03 -0.09 7.10
C GLU A 120 19.87 -1.06 6.86
N THR A 121 18.80 -0.92 7.64
CA THR A 121 17.72 -1.91 7.70
C THR A 121 16.82 -1.88 6.47
N VAL A 122 16.46 -0.69 5.96
CA VAL A 122 15.50 -0.59 4.85
C VAL A 122 16.06 -1.19 3.55
N PRO A 123 17.31 -0.91 3.13
CA PRO A 123 17.91 -1.60 2.00
C PRO A 123 18.01 -3.12 2.22
N ALA A 124 18.31 -3.58 3.44
CA ALA A 124 18.41 -5.01 3.73
C ALA A 124 17.07 -5.76 3.55
N ILE A 125 15.92 -5.12 3.83
CA ILE A 125 14.59 -5.71 3.54
C ILE A 125 14.45 -6.04 2.04
N TRP A 126 14.98 -5.17 1.19
CA TRP A 126 14.99 -5.43 -0.25
C TRP A 126 15.90 -6.61 -0.59
N ASP A 127 17.03 -6.79 0.09
CA ASP A 127 17.95 -7.91 -0.17
C ASP A 127 17.40 -9.25 0.33
N GLU A 128 16.75 -9.27 1.50
CA GLU A 128 15.97 -10.42 1.97
C GLU A 128 14.93 -10.81 0.92
N SER A 129 14.25 -9.81 0.34
CA SER A 129 13.33 -10.04 -0.75
C SER A 129 14.01 -10.68 -1.97
N LEU A 130 15.24 -10.33 -2.32
CA LEU A 130 15.90 -10.97 -3.46
C LEU A 130 16.36 -12.40 -3.16
N SER A 131 16.72 -12.69 -1.90
CA SER A 131 17.26 -13.98 -1.47
C SER A 131 16.22 -15.08 -1.25
N ALA A 132 14.99 -14.74 -0.84
CA ALA A 132 13.97 -15.72 -0.44
C ALA A 132 13.45 -16.62 -1.58
N LYS A 133 13.89 -16.41 -2.83
CA LYS A 133 13.50 -17.22 -4.00
C LYS A 133 14.56 -18.17 -4.53
N THR A 134 15.72 -18.31 -3.86
CA THR A 134 16.64 -19.42 -4.14
C THR A 134 16.11 -20.71 -3.50
N ILE A 135 14.93 -21.15 -3.91
CA ILE A 135 14.45 -22.49 -3.59
C ILE A 135 15.42 -23.45 -4.27
N PRO A 136 16.09 -24.36 -3.54
CA PRO A 136 16.97 -25.33 -4.17
C PRO A 136 16.15 -26.13 -5.17
N THR A 137 16.49 -26.02 -6.45
CA THR A 137 16.05 -26.96 -7.49
C THR A 137 16.80 -28.28 -7.30
N GLY A 138 16.66 -28.88 -6.12
CA GLY A 138 17.27 -30.12 -5.72
C GLY A 138 16.43 -31.31 -6.17
N THR A 139 16.72 -31.77 -7.39
CA THR A 139 16.71 -33.16 -7.86
C THR A 139 15.73 -34.14 -7.20
N SER A 140 14.78 -34.59 -8.03
CA SER A 140 14.03 -35.84 -7.95
C SER A 140 14.72 -36.93 -7.11
N SER A 141 14.22 -37.17 -5.90
CA SER A 141 14.33 -38.48 -5.27
C SER A 141 12.93 -39.07 -5.17
N SER A 142 12.76 -40.19 -5.85
CA SER A 142 11.51 -40.94 -5.97
C SER A 142 11.26 -41.72 -4.68
N HIS A 143 10.36 -41.28 -3.78
CA HIS A 143 9.78 -42.14 -2.73
C HIS A 143 8.40 -41.62 -2.27
N GLY A 144 7.34 -42.38 -2.60
CA GLY A 144 6.17 -42.69 -1.77
C GLY A 144 5.12 -41.59 -1.47
N PRO A 145 3.81 -41.90 -1.56
CA PRO A 145 2.75 -41.00 -1.13
C PRO A 145 2.52 -41.18 0.38
N ASP A 146 2.76 -40.14 1.17
CA ASP A 146 2.16 -40.03 2.49
C ASP A 146 1.62 -38.61 2.67
N ASP A 147 0.31 -38.56 2.87
CA ASP A 147 -0.46 -37.36 3.12
C ASP A 147 -0.12 -36.86 4.52
N ARG A 148 0.53 -35.69 4.62
CA ARG A 148 0.31 -34.79 5.74
C ARG A 148 0.74 -33.35 5.43
N GLU A 149 -0.29 -32.52 5.50
CA GLU A 149 -0.31 -31.07 5.66
C GLU A 149 0.68 -30.55 6.72
N GLU A 150 1.13 -29.31 6.45
CA GLU A 150 1.73 -28.34 7.38
C GLU A 150 3.14 -28.62 7.92
N ASP A 151 4.13 -27.93 7.32
CA ASP A 151 5.28 -27.40 8.05
C ASP A 151 5.93 -26.27 7.23
N TRP A 152 5.43 -25.04 7.39
CA TRP A 152 6.23 -23.84 7.10
C TRP A 152 7.02 -23.52 8.36
N VAL A 153 8.28 -23.98 8.38
CA VAL A 153 9.22 -23.74 9.47
C VAL A 153 9.73 -22.29 9.39
N PHE A 154 9.68 -21.63 10.54
CA PHE A 154 10.22 -20.30 10.82
C PHE A 154 11.66 -20.12 10.30
N ILE A 155 11.96 -18.94 9.75
CA ILE A 155 13.34 -18.46 9.69
C ILE A 155 13.72 -18.06 11.12
N GLU A 156 14.25 -19.02 11.88
CA GLU A 156 14.97 -18.71 13.12
C GLU A 156 16.25 -17.95 12.79
N LYS A 157 16.51 -16.96 13.66
CA LYS A 157 17.64 -16.04 13.65
C LYS A 157 18.96 -16.75 13.33
N ASN A 158 19.67 -16.27 12.32
CA ASN A 158 21.11 -16.42 12.26
C ASN A 158 21.76 -15.07 12.51
N ASP A 159 22.62 -15.05 13.53
CA ASP A 159 23.48 -13.94 13.92
C ASP A 159 24.30 -13.45 12.72
N ILE A 160 24.11 -12.17 12.36
CA ILE A 160 25.01 -11.47 11.44
C ILE A 160 26.24 -11.06 12.25
N GLN A 161 27.26 -11.92 12.31
CA GLN A 161 28.62 -11.50 12.62
C GLN A 161 29.22 -10.82 11.40
N THR A 162 29.55 -9.53 11.53
CA THR A 162 30.27 -8.75 10.52
C THR A 162 31.74 -9.15 10.52
N HIS A 163 32.19 -9.88 9.49
CA HIS A 163 33.61 -10.03 9.19
C HIS A 163 34.01 -9.08 8.05
N ASN A 164 34.78 -8.04 8.41
CA ASN A 164 35.63 -7.31 7.48
C ASN A 164 36.88 -8.15 7.18
N ALA A 165 37.13 -8.45 5.91
CA ALA A 165 38.42 -8.99 5.47
C ALA A 165 38.94 -8.22 4.25
N HIS A 166 40.12 -7.63 4.43
CA HIS A 166 41.03 -7.15 3.40
C HIS A 166 41.53 -8.32 2.53
N VAL A 167 41.52 -8.20 1.20
CA VAL A 167 42.43 -8.93 0.31
C VAL A 167 42.81 -8.08 -0.91
N HIS A 168 44.12 -8.01 -1.18
CA HIS A 168 44.76 -7.48 -2.38
C HIS A 168 44.72 -8.48 -3.55
N GLY A 169 44.48 -7.97 -4.77
CA GLY A 169 45.20 -8.27 -6.01
C GLY A 169 45.11 -9.67 -6.64
N ASN A 170 44.45 -9.77 -7.79
CA ASN A 170 45.10 -10.05 -9.10
C ASN A 170 44.10 -10.00 -10.25
N GLU A 171 44.52 -9.37 -11.35
CA GLU A 171 43.80 -9.26 -12.62
C GLU A 171 43.94 -10.58 -13.41
N GLU A 172 42.81 -11.22 -13.72
CA GLU A 172 42.70 -12.15 -14.85
C GLU A 172 41.37 -11.89 -15.57
N GLU A 173 41.46 -11.36 -16.80
CA GLU A 173 40.34 -11.21 -17.73
C GLU A 173 39.75 -12.59 -18.06
N LYS A 174 38.60 -12.90 -17.46
CA LYS A 174 37.70 -13.96 -17.93
C LYS A 174 36.54 -13.33 -18.67
N LYS A 175 36.29 -13.83 -19.88
CA LYS A 175 35.10 -13.54 -20.69
C LYS A 175 33.85 -13.88 -19.89
N GLU A 176 33.10 -12.86 -19.49
CA GLU A 176 31.79 -12.99 -18.88
C GLU A 176 30.75 -13.29 -19.96
N GLU A 177 30.42 -14.58 -20.14
CA GLU A 177 29.11 -14.96 -20.67
C GLU A 177 28.08 -14.60 -19.58
N GLY A 178 27.52 -13.40 -19.72
CA GLY A 178 26.59 -12.81 -18.75
C GLY A 178 25.30 -13.60 -18.65
N ASP A 179 25.24 -14.50 -17.66
CA ASP A 179 23.99 -15.08 -17.18
C ASP A 179 23.21 -13.97 -16.44
N HIS A 180 22.41 -13.22 -17.20
CA HIS A 180 21.48 -12.23 -16.66
C HIS A 180 20.29 -12.93 -16.00
N HIS A 181 20.54 -13.61 -14.88
CA HIS A 181 19.48 -14.04 -13.98
C HIS A 181 18.78 -12.81 -13.42
N HIS A 182 17.70 -12.39 -14.08
CA HIS A 182 16.77 -11.39 -13.59
C HIS A 182 16.23 -11.85 -12.24
N HIS A 183 16.82 -11.34 -11.15
CA HIS A 183 16.35 -11.61 -9.80
C HIS A 183 14.94 -11.02 -9.65
N VAL A 184 13.95 -11.89 -9.60
CA VAL A 184 12.58 -11.50 -9.28
C VAL A 184 12.51 -11.28 -7.78
N PRO A 185 12.12 -10.08 -7.29
CA PRO A 185 11.97 -9.87 -5.86
C PRO A 185 10.95 -10.84 -5.25
N ALA A 186 11.19 -11.26 -4.02
CA ALA A 186 10.28 -12.13 -3.27
C ALA A 186 9.04 -11.37 -2.80
N PHE A 187 9.11 -10.04 -2.70
CA PHE A 187 7.97 -9.20 -2.39
C PHE A 187 7.48 -8.46 -3.63
N ASP A 188 6.17 -8.51 -3.83
CA ASP A 188 5.49 -7.70 -4.84
C ASP A 188 5.29 -6.28 -4.35
N TYR A 189 5.12 -6.10 -3.04
CA TYR A 189 4.95 -4.80 -2.40
C TYR A 189 5.66 -4.72 -1.06
N ILE A 190 6.13 -3.53 -0.70
CA ILE A 190 6.62 -3.18 0.62
C ILE A 190 5.79 -2.00 1.13
N ILE A 191 5.06 -2.22 2.22
CA ILE A 191 4.19 -1.23 2.86
C ILE A 191 4.81 -0.84 4.19
N HIS A 192 5.12 0.44 4.35
CA HIS A 192 5.60 1.01 5.59
C HIS A 192 4.45 1.71 6.32
N LEU A 193 4.30 1.46 7.62
CA LEU A 193 3.29 2.09 8.47
C LEU A 193 3.95 3.01 9.48
N GLY A 194 3.54 4.28 9.48
CA GLY A 194 3.96 5.27 10.48
C GLY A 194 2.76 5.90 11.18
N ALA A 195 2.96 6.36 12.41
CA ALA A 195 1.95 7.17 13.09
C ALA A 195 1.89 8.58 12.48
N GLY A 196 0.69 9.04 12.14
CA GLY A 196 0.41 10.33 11.51
C GLY A 196 -0.42 11.27 12.39
N PHE A 197 -1.19 12.13 11.73
CA PHE A 197 -2.12 13.04 12.40
C PHE A 197 -3.37 12.32 12.92
N PRO A 198 -4.01 12.84 13.98
CA PRO A 198 -5.30 12.36 14.48
C PRO A 198 -6.36 12.20 13.41
N GLY A 199 -7.11 11.10 13.50
CA GLY A 199 -8.36 10.89 12.78
C GLY A 199 -8.27 10.79 11.25
N GLU A 200 -7.07 10.76 10.65
CA GLU A 200 -6.91 10.68 9.20
C GLU A 200 -5.78 9.74 8.78
N TYR A 201 -6.10 8.87 7.81
CA TYR A 201 -5.13 8.04 7.11
C TYR A 201 -4.55 8.81 5.92
N GLN A 202 -3.25 8.72 5.69
CA GLN A 202 -2.60 9.39 4.57
C GLN A 202 -1.70 8.41 3.84
N ILE A 203 -1.87 8.30 2.52
CA ILE A 203 -0.98 7.49 1.68
C ILE A 203 -0.01 8.42 0.95
N GLU A 204 1.27 8.26 1.23
CA GLU A 204 2.32 9.14 0.73
C GLU A 204 2.66 8.86 -0.73
N THR A 205 2.89 9.92 -1.49
CA THR A 205 3.19 9.86 -2.92
C THR A 205 4.62 10.23 -3.26
N ILE A 206 5.25 11.12 -2.48
CA ILE A 206 6.62 11.58 -2.70
C ILE A 206 7.47 11.47 -1.44
N ALA A 207 8.78 11.39 -1.62
CA ALA A 207 9.76 11.48 -0.55
C ALA A 207 11.03 12.20 -1.03
N TRP A 208 11.72 12.87 -0.11
CA TRP A 208 12.89 13.68 -0.41
C TRP A 208 14.17 13.11 0.20
N SER A 209 15.31 13.33 -0.44
CA SER A 209 16.62 12.84 0.04
C SER A 209 17.22 13.68 1.17
N LYS A 210 16.76 14.92 1.36
CA LYS A 210 17.30 15.88 2.33
C LYS A 210 16.18 16.61 3.07
N GLY A 211 16.57 17.46 4.02
CA GLY A 211 15.65 18.32 4.76
C GLY A 211 15.23 17.78 6.14
N TYR A 212 15.94 16.78 6.66
CA TYR A 212 15.67 16.12 7.93
C TYR A 212 16.20 16.95 9.10
N GLY A 213 15.32 17.73 9.72
CA GLY A 213 15.68 18.63 10.83
C GLY A 213 15.49 18.05 12.24
N GLY A 214 14.71 16.98 12.39
CA GLY A 214 14.41 16.39 13.70
C GLY A 214 15.58 15.56 14.25
N LEU A 215 15.69 15.52 15.59
CA LEU A 215 16.52 14.53 16.27
C LEU A 215 15.78 13.19 16.30
N ASP A 216 16.52 12.11 16.12
CA ASP A 216 15.98 10.76 16.32
C ASP A 216 15.92 10.36 17.81
N VAL A 217 15.49 9.13 18.09
CA VAL A 217 15.38 8.61 19.47
C VAL A 217 16.72 8.50 20.19
N ASP A 218 17.83 8.48 19.44
CA ASP A 218 19.20 8.47 19.97
C ASP A 218 19.73 9.90 20.18
N GLY A 219 18.90 10.93 19.92
CA GLY A 219 19.30 12.34 19.96
C GLY A 219 20.21 12.74 18.80
N LYS A 220 20.34 11.91 17.75
CA LYS A 220 21.19 12.18 16.59
C LYS A 220 20.41 13.00 15.55
N PRO A 221 21.04 13.98 14.90
CA PRO A 221 20.39 14.72 13.83
C PRO A 221 20.25 13.88 12.56
N GLY A 222 19.22 14.20 11.76
CA GLY A 222 19.07 13.62 10.42
C GLY A 222 20.26 13.92 9.50
N PRO A 223 20.47 13.10 8.44
CA PRO A 223 21.66 13.16 7.58
C PRO A 223 21.78 14.43 6.73
N SER A 224 20.79 15.32 6.74
CA SER A 224 20.80 16.58 6.00
C SER A 224 19.88 17.59 6.68
N PRO A 225 20.40 18.52 7.48
CA PRO A 225 19.56 19.45 8.24
C PRO A 225 18.68 20.28 7.31
N ALA A 226 17.45 20.59 7.72
CA ALA A 226 16.52 21.40 6.93
C ALA A 226 17.02 22.82 6.67
N ARG A 227 17.91 23.32 7.52
CA ARG A 227 18.42 24.69 7.48
C ARG A 227 19.92 24.71 7.65
N ASN A 228 20.55 25.66 6.98
CA ASN A 228 21.96 25.98 7.17
C ASN A 228 22.12 26.54 8.60
N PRO A 229 23.02 25.98 9.43
CA PRO A 229 23.16 26.38 10.84
C PRO A 229 23.73 27.80 11.02
N GLU A 230 24.50 28.30 10.05
CA GLU A 230 25.12 29.63 10.11
C GLU A 230 24.15 30.73 9.66
N THR A 231 23.34 30.44 8.64
CA THR A 231 22.48 31.44 7.98
C THR A 231 20.99 31.28 8.29
N GLY A 232 20.58 30.16 8.88
CA GLY A 232 19.18 29.79 9.13
C GLY A 232 18.34 29.55 7.86
N ARG A 233 18.93 29.67 6.67
CA ARG A 233 18.23 29.51 5.39
C ARG A 233 17.90 28.05 5.12
N PRO A 234 16.75 27.73 4.49
CA PRO A 234 16.46 26.38 4.03
C PRO A 234 17.58 25.84 3.15
N LEU A 235 17.98 24.59 3.36
CA LEU A 235 18.87 23.88 2.45
C LEU A 235 18.07 23.32 1.26
N ASP A 236 18.78 22.99 0.18
CA ASP A 236 18.24 22.23 -0.94
C ASP A 236 17.53 20.95 -0.45
N ASP A 237 16.28 20.77 -0.87
CA ASP A 237 15.45 19.60 -0.54
C ASP A 237 16.00 18.29 -1.15
N GLY A 238 16.96 18.42 -2.08
CA GLY A 238 17.67 17.32 -2.71
C GLY A 238 16.83 16.61 -3.77
N GLU A 239 17.20 15.36 -4.05
CA GLU A 239 16.44 14.51 -4.97
C GLU A 239 15.07 14.17 -4.39
N ARG A 240 14.05 14.21 -5.26
CA ARG A 240 12.70 13.75 -5.01
C ARG A 240 12.43 12.43 -5.71
N LEU A 241 11.91 11.46 -4.98
CA LEU A 241 11.36 10.22 -5.55
C LEU A 241 9.85 10.20 -5.36
N GLU A 242 9.14 9.58 -6.30
CA GLU A 242 7.68 9.47 -6.32
C GLU A 242 7.31 8.02 -6.56
N THR A 243 6.36 7.50 -5.79
CA THR A 243 5.83 6.15 -6.02
C THR A 243 5.02 6.13 -7.31
N LYS A 244 5.19 5.07 -8.10
CA LYS A 244 4.41 4.83 -9.31
C LYS A 244 3.17 3.98 -9.07
N LEU A 245 2.92 3.63 -7.81
CA LEU A 245 1.66 3.02 -7.41
C LEU A 245 0.50 3.98 -7.68
N PRO A 246 -0.65 3.51 -8.19
CA PRO A 246 -1.86 4.33 -8.41
C PRO A 246 -2.54 4.75 -7.08
N VAL A 247 -1.86 5.56 -6.27
CA VAL A 247 -2.29 5.90 -4.90
C VAL A 247 -3.68 6.53 -4.86
N ALA A 248 -4.03 7.37 -5.83
CA ALA A 248 -5.36 7.98 -5.91
C ALA A 248 -6.47 6.91 -6.06
N ASP A 249 -6.24 5.91 -6.91
CA ASP A 249 -7.19 4.81 -7.13
C ASP A 249 -7.27 3.90 -5.90
N ILE A 250 -6.17 3.72 -5.16
CA ILE A 250 -6.18 2.98 -3.88
C ILE A 250 -7.05 3.72 -2.86
N VAL A 251 -6.88 5.04 -2.74
CA VAL A 251 -7.68 5.87 -1.84
C VAL A 251 -9.17 5.78 -2.19
N GLU A 252 -9.53 5.85 -3.48
CA GLU A 252 -10.93 5.71 -3.88
C GLU A 252 -11.47 4.30 -3.62
N HIS A 253 -10.64 3.26 -3.82
CA HIS A 253 -11.00 1.89 -3.45
C HIS A 253 -11.35 1.79 -1.96
N VAL A 254 -10.49 2.32 -1.08
CA VAL A 254 -10.72 2.32 0.36
C VAL A 254 -12.00 3.09 0.73
N LYS A 255 -12.24 4.25 0.11
CA LYS A 255 -13.47 5.03 0.34
C LYS A 255 -14.72 4.27 -0.09
N ARG A 256 -14.67 3.59 -1.23
CA ARG A 256 -15.78 2.73 -1.68
C ARG A 256 -16.05 1.61 -0.67
N ARG A 257 -15.01 0.89 -0.24
CA ARG A 257 -15.16 -0.17 0.78
C ARG A 257 -15.68 0.35 2.12
N ALA A 258 -15.25 1.53 2.54
CA ALA A 258 -15.80 2.19 3.70
C ALA A 258 -17.31 2.44 3.55
N ARG A 259 -17.79 2.96 2.41
CA ARG A 259 -19.23 3.15 2.14
C ARG A 259 -20.02 1.84 2.10
N ASP A 260 -19.43 0.79 1.54
CA ASP A 260 -20.13 -0.49 1.37
C ASP A 260 -20.24 -1.29 2.68
N GLN A 261 -19.22 -1.20 3.56
CA GLN A 261 -19.12 -2.04 4.75
C GLN A 261 -19.43 -1.30 6.06
N LEU A 262 -19.29 0.02 6.09
CA LEU A 262 -19.72 0.83 7.22
C LEU A 262 -21.07 1.43 6.88
N ARG A 263 -22.06 1.18 7.75
CA ARG A 263 -23.42 1.69 7.54
C ARG A 263 -23.41 3.22 7.71
N ASP A 264 -24.15 3.91 6.85
CA ASP A 264 -24.32 5.38 6.89
C ASP A 264 -25.11 5.89 8.13
N ASP A 265 -25.55 5.01 9.04
CA ASP A 265 -26.36 5.36 10.22
C ASP A 265 -25.53 5.85 11.42
N GLU A 266 -24.21 5.83 11.35
CA GLU A 266 -23.34 6.49 12.32
C GLU A 266 -23.25 8.00 12.01
N ASP A 267 -24.12 8.80 12.63
CA ASP A 267 -24.03 10.28 12.69
C ASP A 267 -22.73 10.79 13.35
N ASP A 268 -21.82 9.89 13.74
CA ASP A 268 -20.53 10.25 14.34
C ASP A 268 -19.47 10.51 13.25
N ASP A 269 -19.37 11.77 12.85
CA ASP A 269 -18.32 12.31 11.97
C ASP A 269 -16.88 11.99 12.47
N ALA A 270 -16.70 11.60 13.74
CA ALA A 270 -15.42 11.15 14.28
C ALA A 270 -15.04 9.73 13.82
N MET A 271 -16.04 8.89 13.51
CA MET A 271 -15.84 7.48 13.13
C MET A 271 -15.78 7.25 11.62
N LYS A 272 -16.15 8.27 10.84
CA LYS A 272 -16.01 8.26 9.38
C LYS A 272 -14.55 8.12 8.97
N ILE A 273 -14.26 7.13 8.12
CA ILE A 273 -12.91 6.90 7.58
C ILE A 273 -12.50 8.08 6.70
N LYS A 274 -11.54 8.87 7.20
CA LYS A 274 -10.89 9.95 6.45
C LYS A 274 -9.58 9.41 5.91
N ILE A 275 -9.48 9.28 4.59
CA ILE A 275 -8.28 8.85 3.90
C ILE A 275 -8.00 9.73 2.68
N LYS A 276 -6.74 10.12 2.50
CA LYS A 276 -6.29 10.94 1.36
C LYS A 276 -4.90 10.57 0.87
N THR A 277 -4.55 11.11 -0.30
CA THR A 277 -3.17 11.15 -0.77
C THR A 277 -2.41 12.26 -0.03
N SER A 278 -1.13 12.05 0.20
CA SER A 278 -0.23 13.05 0.79
C SER A 278 1.05 13.18 -0.02
N ARG A 279 1.60 14.39 -0.02
CA ARG A 279 2.89 14.74 -0.65
C ARG A 279 3.92 15.20 0.38
N ASP A 280 3.63 14.99 1.66
CA ASP A 280 4.46 15.46 2.76
C ASP A 280 4.42 14.42 3.88
N ALA A 281 5.48 13.63 3.95
CA ALA A 281 5.65 12.63 5.01
C ALA A 281 6.35 13.22 6.26
N GLY A 282 6.42 14.55 6.37
CA GLY A 282 6.83 15.28 7.57
C GLY A 282 8.32 15.55 7.72
N ARG A 283 9.14 15.34 6.67
CA ARG A 283 10.62 15.49 6.66
C ARG A 283 11.31 14.96 7.94
N TYR A 284 10.82 13.84 8.47
CA TYR A 284 11.37 13.12 9.62
C TYR A 284 11.65 11.66 9.22
N LEU A 285 11.57 10.71 10.15
CA LEU A 285 11.89 9.31 9.87
C LEU A 285 10.86 8.60 8.99
N CYS A 286 9.58 8.99 9.01
CA CYS A 286 8.59 8.46 8.06
C CYS A 286 9.01 8.73 6.62
N GLU A 287 9.31 9.99 6.29
CA GLU A 287 9.82 10.35 4.95
C GLU A 287 11.17 9.69 4.66
N TYR A 288 12.07 9.60 5.64
CA TYR A 288 13.37 8.96 5.45
C TYR A 288 13.25 7.48 5.11
N ILE A 289 12.37 6.76 5.79
CA ILE A 289 12.08 5.35 5.50
C ILE A 289 11.49 5.22 4.09
N PHE A 290 10.52 6.06 3.74
CA PHE A 290 9.89 6.02 2.43
C PHE A 290 10.89 6.30 1.30
N TYR A 291 11.71 7.35 1.45
CA TYR A 291 12.76 7.70 0.50
C TYR A 291 13.77 6.57 0.33
N ASN A 292 14.30 5.99 1.43
CA ASN A 292 15.26 4.90 1.35
C ASN A 292 14.66 3.64 0.72
N SER A 293 13.38 3.36 0.96
CA SER A 293 12.69 2.23 0.33
C SER A 293 12.52 2.45 -1.18
N LEU A 294 12.08 3.64 -1.61
CA LEU A 294 12.00 3.99 -3.04
C LEU A 294 13.38 3.91 -3.70
N ARG A 295 14.41 4.49 -3.06
CA ARG A 295 15.77 4.49 -3.58
C ARG A 295 16.34 3.08 -3.70
N ALA A 296 16.15 2.24 -2.69
CA ALA A 296 16.56 0.85 -2.71
C ALA A 296 15.91 0.07 -3.87
N GLY A 297 14.63 0.32 -4.13
CA GLY A 297 13.93 -0.22 -5.29
C GLY A 297 14.49 0.27 -6.61
N VAL A 298 14.72 1.58 -6.76
CA VAL A 298 15.33 2.16 -7.97
C VAL A 298 16.69 1.54 -8.25
N THR A 299 17.54 1.39 -7.22
CA THR A 299 18.88 0.80 -7.37
C THR A 299 18.82 -0.66 -7.83
N ARG A 300 17.85 -1.45 -7.35
CA ARG A 300 17.78 -2.90 -7.64
C ARG A 300 17.01 -3.23 -8.91
N LEU A 301 15.95 -2.49 -9.19
CA LEU A 301 14.98 -2.83 -10.24
C LEU A 301 14.82 -1.74 -11.31
N GLY A 302 15.54 -0.62 -11.18
CA GLY A 302 15.40 0.54 -12.05
C GLY A 302 14.23 1.46 -11.66
N PRO A 303 14.13 2.65 -12.27
CA PRO A 303 13.20 3.70 -11.85
C PRO A 303 11.74 3.32 -12.02
N GLU A 304 11.38 2.62 -13.10
CA GLU A 304 9.99 2.23 -13.38
C GLU A 304 9.48 1.17 -12.39
N LEU A 305 10.19 0.04 -12.30
CA LEU A 305 9.75 -1.08 -11.46
C LEU A 305 10.01 -0.81 -9.99
N GLY A 306 11.17 -0.23 -9.64
CA GLY A 306 11.57 0.04 -8.25
C GLY A 306 10.61 0.97 -7.50
N THR A 307 10.15 2.05 -8.15
CA THR A 307 9.18 2.98 -7.55
C THR A 307 7.75 2.45 -7.54
N SER A 308 7.46 1.34 -8.22
CA SER A 308 6.14 0.69 -8.27
C SER A 308 5.95 -0.40 -7.21
N LYS A 309 6.83 -0.46 -6.20
CA LYS A 309 6.85 -1.53 -5.19
C LYS A 309 6.66 -1.03 -3.76
N SER A 310 6.98 0.24 -3.48
CA SER A 310 6.97 0.77 -2.11
C SER A 310 5.81 1.74 -1.89
N LEU A 311 5.12 1.57 -0.77
CA LEU A 311 4.08 2.47 -0.26
C LEU A 311 4.40 2.88 1.18
N PHE A 312 4.04 4.09 1.56
CA PHE A 312 4.06 4.53 2.96
C PHE A 312 2.65 5.00 3.34
N VAL A 313 2.18 4.55 4.49
CA VAL A 313 0.85 4.88 5.03
C VAL A 313 1.02 5.45 6.43
N HIS A 314 0.61 6.70 6.59
CA HIS A 314 0.37 7.28 7.91
C HIS A 314 -0.99 6.80 8.43
N VAL A 315 -0.99 6.19 9.61
CA VAL A 315 -2.20 5.80 10.34
C VAL A 315 -2.50 6.81 11.45
N PRO A 316 -3.78 7.02 11.82
CA PRO A 316 -4.14 7.83 12.97
C PRO A 316 -3.42 7.38 14.24
N ARG A 317 -3.14 8.32 15.15
CA ARG A 317 -2.36 8.07 16.37
C ARG A 317 -3.19 7.48 17.52
N GLU A 318 -4.51 7.44 17.35
CA GLU A 318 -5.47 6.85 18.26
C GLU A 318 -5.22 5.33 18.39
N TYR A 319 -5.35 4.80 19.61
CA TYR A 319 -4.88 3.46 19.96
C TYR A 319 -5.86 2.64 20.81
N ASP A 320 -7.11 3.08 20.93
CA ASP A 320 -8.15 2.22 21.48
C ASP A 320 -8.48 1.07 20.51
N ASP A 321 -9.09 0.01 21.05
CA ASP A 321 -9.32 -1.22 20.30
C ASP A 321 -10.19 -0.99 19.04
N GLU A 322 -11.06 0.02 19.06
CA GLU A 322 -11.90 0.38 17.92
C GLU A 322 -11.08 0.99 16.79
N TRP A 323 -10.20 1.96 17.09
CA TRP A 323 -9.27 2.54 16.12
C TRP A 323 -8.30 1.51 15.55
N ILE A 324 -7.80 0.59 16.38
CA ILE A 324 -6.95 -0.51 15.90
C ILE A 324 -7.70 -1.39 14.92
N GLN A 325 -8.91 -1.85 15.25
CA GLN A 325 -9.71 -2.68 14.34
C GLN A 325 -10.06 -1.94 13.05
N ARG A 326 -10.35 -0.64 13.14
CA ARG A 326 -10.56 0.22 11.96
C ARG A 326 -9.30 0.29 11.11
N GLY A 327 -8.14 0.46 11.72
CA GLY A 327 -6.85 0.49 11.03
C GLY A 327 -6.51 -0.82 10.31
N VAL A 328 -6.81 -1.97 10.93
CA VAL A 328 -6.68 -3.30 10.28
C VAL A 328 -7.54 -3.35 9.02
N ARG A 329 -8.82 -2.99 9.11
CA ARG A 329 -9.74 -2.99 7.94
C ARG A 329 -9.27 -2.06 6.83
N VAL A 330 -8.83 -0.85 7.18
CA VAL A 330 -8.30 0.11 6.20
C VAL A 330 -7.07 -0.44 5.51
N LEU A 331 -6.15 -1.08 6.24
CA LEU A 331 -4.95 -1.68 5.65
C LEU A 331 -5.28 -2.88 4.75
N GLU A 332 -6.23 -3.73 5.14
CA GLU A 332 -6.75 -4.80 4.28
C GLU A 332 -7.29 -4.24 2.96
N TRP A 333 -8.08 -3.16 3.00
CA TRP A 333 -8.61 -2.50 1.80
C TRP A 333 -7.53 -1.79 0.96
N ILE A 334 -6.45 -1.31 1.58
CA ILE A 334 -5.28 -0.76 0.86
C ILE A 334 -4.58 -1.89 0.09
N ILE A 335 -4.31 -3.01 0.74
CA ILE A 335 -3.69 -4.20 0.12
C ILE A 335 -4.56 -4.72 -1.01
N GLU A 336 -5.86 -4.78 -0.77
CA GLU A 336 -6.84 -5.15 -1.76
C GLU A 336 -6.84 -4.20 -2.98
N GLY A 337 -6.78 -2.89 -2.74
CA GLY A 337 -6.64 -1.87 -3.78
C GLY A 337 -5.37 -2.05 -4.62
N LEU A 338 -4.23 -2.34 -3.98
CA LEU A 338 -2.95 -2.61 -4.67
C LEU A 338 -3.06 -3.83 -5.60
N VAL A 339 -3.60 -4.93 -5.10
CA VAL A 339 -3.73 -6.18 -5.86
C VAL A 339 -4.74 -6.05 -7.00
N THR A 340 -5.83 -5.31 -6.80
CA THR A 340 -6.81 -5.01 -7.87
C THR A 340 -6.16 -4.28 -9.04
N GLN A 341 -5.21 -3.40 -8.76
CA GLN A 341 -4.54 -2.62 -9.80
C GLN A 341 -3.56 -3.47 -10.62
N LEU A 342 -2.91 -4.47 -10.01
CA LEU A 342 -2.14 -5.47 -10.77
C LEU A 342 -3.03 -6.18 -11.78
N ALA A 343 -4.20 -6.65 -11.34
CA ALA A 343 -5.16 -7.35 -12.18
C ALA A 343 -5.51 -6.55 -13.44
N ARG A 344 -5.76 -5.23 -13.27
CA ARG A 344 -6.09 -4.33 -14.37
C ARG A 344 -4.92 -4.14 -15.33
N LYS A 345 -3.71 -3.96 -14.81
CA LYS A 345 -2.51 -3.77 -15.63
C LYS A 345 -2.18 -5.03 -16.45
N GLU A 346 -2.37 -6.22 -15.87
CA GLU A 346 -2.17 -7.48 -16.60
C GLU A 346 -3.28 -7.73 -17.62
N GLY A 347 -4.53 -7.41 -17.29
CA GLY A 347 -5.66 -7.53 -18.21
C GLY A 347 -5.54 -6.62 -19.44
N CYS A 348 -5.10 -5.37 -19.27
CA CYS A 348 -4.90 -4.44 -20.40
C CYS A 348 -3.73 -4.81 -21.33
N ASN A 349 -2.85 -5.73 -20.95
CA ASN A 349 -1.70 -6.16 -21.77
C ASN A 349 -1.96 -7.50 -22.51
N MET A 350 -3.17 -8.05 -22.45
CA MET A 350 -3.53 -9.32 -23.11
C MET A 350 -4.39 -9.16 -24.38
N ASP A 351 -4.65 -7.92 -24.80
CA ASP A 351 -5.23 -7.57 -26.10
C ASP A 351 -4.12 -7.30 -27.13
#